data_AF-A0A830HK52-F1
#
_entry.id   AF-A0A830HK52-F1
#
_cell.length_a   1.000
_cell.length_b   1.000
_cell.length_c   1.000
_cell.angle_alpha   90.00
_cell.angle_beta   90.00
_cell.angle_gamma   90.00
#
_symmetry.space_group_name_H-M   'P 1'
#
loop_
_entity.id
_entity.type
_entity.pdbx_description
1 polymer ?
#
loop_
_entity_poly.entity_id
_entity_poly.type
_entity_poly.pdbx_seq_one_letter_code
_entity_poly.pdbx_strand_id
1 'polypeptide(L)'
;MMVNLRRTSARLARASLSGSEVGGVSKSPAGRRAGSKATSPASTAAPHARRNKAAASPPARKQKLTTHAGAATPSPSGLCAYERRAFAKGDRVVVGVDEAGRGPLCGPVVAAAVAVDAKQLPAALAYLGDDAVRIDDSKKLNEQNREELYERIVSAPGLYVARSFVDAKTIDEINILQATLRGMRDAVKELSKARAEVQGKVDHVFIDGNKIPSDMPEVVGPKAVVESVVGGDGKVWCIAAASIVAKVERDRYMRVLHDKHPVYNLGTHKGYGTAQHMRAIHEHGPIDEHRRSFAPIKGVEKWARK
;
A
#
# COMPACT_ATOMS: atom_id res chain seq x y z
N MET A 1 25.25 -22.93 21.29
CA MET A 1 24.97 -21.94 22.36
C MET A 1 24.46 -20.66 21.72
N MET A 2 23.50 -20.02 22.38
CA MET A 2 22.49 -19.12 21.84
C MET A 2 22.97 -17.78 21.28
N VAL A 3 22.18 -17.33 20.31
CA VAL A 3 22.12 -16.03 19.63
C VAL A 3 21.89 -14.87 20.61
N ASN A 4 22.48 -13.70 20.33
CA ASN A 4 21.90 -12.44 20.79
C ASN A 4 22.16 -11.29 19.79
N LEU A 5 21.29 -11.14 18.79
CA LEU A 5 21.10 -9.89 18.04
C LEU A 5 19.74 -9.32 18.45
N ARG A 6 19.76 -8.24 19.22
CA ARG A 6 18.63 -7.31 19.33
C ARG A 6 19.17 -5.90 19.34
N ARG A 7 18.38 -5.01 18.72
CA ARG A 7 18.39 -3.54 18.76
C ARG A 7 19.14 -2.87 17.60
N THR A 8 18.35 -2.40 16.63
CA THR A 8 18.20 -0.96 16.39
C THR A 8 16.92 -0.71 15.58
N SER A 9 15.86 -0.31 16.30
CA SER A 9 14.73 0.42 15.75
C SER A 9 14.38 1.51 16.75
N ALA A 10 13.85 2.63 16.26
CA ALA A 10 13.48 3.86 16.96
C ALA A 10 14.54 4.97 16.98
N ARG A 11 14.45 5.86 15.98
CA ARG A 11 14.70 7.29 16.19
C ARG A 11 13.71 8.09 15.34
N LEU A 12 12.55 8.41 15.92
CA LEU A 12 11.65 9.45 15.46
C LEU A 12 11.44 10.45 16.61
N ALA A 13 11.69 11.72 16.29
CA ALA A 13 11.16 12.96 16.86
C ALA A 13 11.32 13.27 18.37
N ARG A 14 12.26 14.17 18.66
CA ARG A 14 12.27 15.19 19.73
C ARG A 14 12.88 16.44 19.07
N ALA A 15 12.49 17.69 19.25
CA ALA A 15 11.57 18.38 20.15
C ALA A 15 11.32 19.80 19.60
N SER A 16 10.24 20.48 20.01
CA SER A 16 10.24 21.83 20.62
C SER A 16 8.89 22.53 20.45
N LEU A 17 8.17 22.70 21.56
CA LEU A 17 7.16 23.74 21.74
C LEU A 17 7.40 24.36 23.12
N SER A 18 7.78 25.63 23.13
CA SER A 18 7.74 26.51 24.29
C SER A 18 6.33 27.06 24.45
N GLY A 19 5.81 27.02 25.68
CA GLY A 19 4.46 27.48 26.02
C GLY A 19 4.34 28.99 26.21
N SER A 20 3.08 29.42 26.36
CA SER A 20 2.68 30.59 27.13
C SER A 20 1.19 30.48 27.46
N GLU A 21 0.90 30.51 28.76
CA GLU A 21 -0.42 30.67 29.40
C GLU A 21 -0.98 32.07 29.18
N VAL A 22 -2.31 32.20 29.04
CA VAL A 22 -3.26 33.14 29.71
C VAL A 22 -4.67 32.64 29.32
N GLY A 23 -5.70 32.41 30.13
CA GLY A 23 -6.24 33.10 31.30
C GLY A 23 -7.45 33.96 30.88
N GLY A 24 -8.68 33.65 31.35
CA GLY A 24 -9.81 34.60 31.27
C GLY A 24 -11.21 34.02 31.07
N VAL A 25 -12.07 34.27 32.07
CA VAL A 25 -13.44 33.79 32.28
C VAL A 25 -14.49 34.66 31.53
N SER A 26 -15.61 34.08 31.09
CA SER A 26 -16.99 34.45 31.51
C SER A 26 -18.11 34.42 30.43
N LYS A 27 -19.23 33.83 30.87
CA LYS A 27 -20.67 34.16 30.66
C LYS A 27 -21.34 33.96 29.29
N SER A 28 -22.28 33.00 29.30
CA SER A 28 -23.52 32.96 28.49
C SER A 28 -24.47 34.12 28.85
N PRO A 29 -25.50 34.43 28.02
CA PRO A 29 -26.79 33.72 28.19
C PRO A 29 -27.58 33.46 26.88
N ALA A 30 -28.66 32.71 27.10
CA ALA A 30 -29.64 32.14 26.18
C ALA A 30 -30.50 33.13 25.38
N GLY A 31 -31.11 32.65 24.27
CA GLY A 31 -32.18 33.39 23.59
C GLY A 31 -32.85 32.73 22.37
N ARG A 32 -33.88 31.93 22.64
CA ARG A 32 -35.18 31.78 21.93
C ARG A 32 -35.34 31.10 20.55
N ARG A 33 -36.33 30.20 20.58
CA ARG A 33 -37.16 29.50 19.57
C ARG A 33 -37.80 30.38 18.48
N ALA A 34 -38.06 29.77 17.32
CA ALA A 34 -39.39 29.47 16.73
C ALA A 34 -39.18 28.79 15.35
N GLY A 35 -39.76 27.61 15.06
CA GLY A 35 -41.00 27.41 14.28
C GLY A 35 -40.68 27.26 12.78
N SER A 36 -41.24 26.37 11.94
CA SER A 36 -42.38 25.45 11.97
C SER A 36 -42.38 24.61 10.67
N LYS A 37 -42.95 23.38 10.73
CA LYS A 37 -43.78 22.62 9.74
C LYS A 37 -43.62 22.93 8.22
N ALA A 38 -43.63 21.97 7.27
CA ALA A 38 -44.66 20.96 7.06
C ALA A 38 -44.36 20.03 5.84
N THR A 39 -44.90 18.80 5.91
CA THR A 39 -45.62 18.02 4.87
C THR A 39 -44.94 17.46 3.60
N SER A 40 -44.92 16.12 3.53
CA SER A 40 -45.11 15.29 2.32
C SER A 40 -46.59 15.30 1.86
N PRO A 41 -46.94 14.74 0.68
CA PRO A 41 -47.36 13.33 0.63
C PRO A 41 -46.95 12.54 -0.63
N ALA A 42 -47.24 11.24 -0.58
CA ALA A 42 -46.92 10.14 -1.49
C ALA A 42 -47.92 9.94 -2.65
N SER A 43 -47.61 9.06 -3.63
CA SER A 43 -48.52 7.99 -4.11
C SER A 43 -47.90 7.05 -5.19
N THR A 44 -47.96 5.72 -4.94
CA THR A 44 -48.48 4.59 -5.78
C THR A 44 -48.05 4.42 -7.27
N ALA A 45 -47.86 3.26 -7.91
CA ALA A 45 -48.29 1.86 -7.74
C ALA A 45 -47.44 0.89 -8.63
N ALA A 46 -47.49 -0.42 -8.36
CA ALA A 46 -47.13 -1.55 -9.25
C ALA A 46 -48.43 -2.34 -9.60
N PRO A 47 -48.44 -3.56 -10.19
CA PRO A 47 -47.61 -4.23 -11.22
C PRO A 47 -48.47 -4.82 -12.38
N HIS A 48 -47.87 -5.32 -13.47
CA HIS A 48 -48.56 -6.30 -14.34
C HIS A 48 -47.64 -7.43 -14.82
N ALA A 49 -48.26 -8.59 -15.00
CA ALA A 49 -47.68 -9.91 -14.95
C ALA A 49 -47.81 -10.67 -16.28
N ARG A 50 -46.94 -11.69 -16.42
CA ARG A 50 -47.11 -12.97 -17.13
C ARG A 50 -47.29 -12.98 -18.66
N ARG A 51 -46.41 -13.74 -19.33
CA ARG A 51 -46.74 -15.13 -19.75
C ARG A 51 -45.52 -15.94 -20.23
N ASN A 52 -45.44 -17.17 -19.72
CA ASN A 52 -44.56 -18.26 -20.11
C ASN A 52 -44.86 -18.77 -21.53
N LYS A 53 -43.85 -19.37 -22.18
CA LYS A 53 -44.01 -20.67 -22.86
C LYS A 53 -42.69 -21.43 -22.93
N ALA A 54 -42.77 -22.70 -22.56
CA ALA A 54 -41.72 -23.70 -22.46
C ALA A 54 -41.56 -24.52 -23.75
N ALA A 55 -40.42 -25.23 -23.86
CA ALA A 55 -40.11 -26.47 -24.60
C ALA A 55 -38.71 -26.36 -25.24
N ALA A 56 -37.84 -27.35 -25.38
CA ALA A 56 -37.64 -28.71 -24.87
C ALA A 56 -36.21 -29.11 -25.32
N SER A 57 -35.47 -29.88 -24.52
CA SER A 57 -34.31 -30.71 -24.99
C SER A 57 -34.84 -32.11 -25.36
N PRO A 58 -34.18 -33.03 -26.12
CA PRO A 58 -32.73 -33.40 -26.17
C PRO A 58 -32.28 -33.90 -27.60
N PRO A 59 -31.30 -34.81 -27.87
CA PRO A 59 -30.25 -35.46 -27.07
C PRO A 59 -28.81 -35.41 -27.66
N ALA A 60 -27.86 -35.99 -26.91
CA ALA A 60 -26.42 -36.06 -27.18
C ALA A 60 -26.01 -37.10 -28.26
N ARG A 61 -24.90 -36.84 -28.96
CA ARG A 61 -24.13 -37.87 -29.69
C ARG A 61 -22.62 -37.71 -29.45
N LYS A 62 -22.00 -38.83 -29.08
CA LYS A 62 -20.59 -39.03 -28.72
C LYS A 62 -19.67 -39.00 -29.94
N GLN A 63 -18.48 -38.42 -29.80
CA GLN A 63 -17.24 -38.96 -30.38
C GLN A 63 -16.14 -38.96 -29.32
N LYS A 64 -15.34 -40.03 -29.35
CA LYS A 64 -14.36 -40.51 -28.38
C LYS A 64 -12.99 -40.54 -29.07
N LEU A 65 -11.92 -40.63 -28.26
CA LEU A 65 -10.48 -40.83 -28.55
C LEU A 65 -9.66 -39.53 -28.68
N THR A 66 -8.53 -39.35 -28.01
CA THR A 66 -7.65 -40.25 -27.25
C THR A 66 -7.04 -39.57 -26.04
N THR A 67 -6.75 -40.41 -25.06
CA THR A 67 -6.07 -40.20 -23.79
C THR A 67 -4.58 -39.89 -23.96
N HIS A 68 -4.07 -38.88 -23.24
CA HIS A 68 -2.84 -39.06 -22.47
C HIS A 68 -3.06 -38.51 -21.07
N ALA A 69 -3.25 -39.45 -20.14
CA ALA A 69 -3.10 -39.21 -18.72
C ALA A 69 -1.62 -38.92 -18.44
N GLY A 70 -1.36 -37.70 -18.01
CA GLY A 70 -0.19 -37.35 -17.22
C GLY A 70 -0.71 -36.51 -16.07
N ALA A 71 -0.74 -37.07 -14.87
CA ALA A 71 -1.09 -36.34 -13.66
C ALA A 71 -0.14 -35.14 -13.52
N ALA A 72 -0.64 -33.94 -13.78
CA ALA A 72 0.10 -32.71 -13.52
C ALA A 72 0.00 -32.43 -12.02
N THR A 73 0.93 -32.99 -11.26
CA THR A 73 1.30 -32.43 -9.96
C THR A 73 1.68 -30.96 -10.20
N PRO A 74 1.04 -29.98 -9.55
CA PRO A 74 1.39 -28.59 -9.77
C PRO A 74 2.81 -28.35 -9.26
N SER A 75 3.73 -28.16 -10.21
CA SER A 75 5.06 -27.63 -9.94
C SER A 75 4.93 -26.15 -9.55
N PRO A 76 5.73 -25.63 -8.58
CA PRO A 76 5.68 -24.23 -8.14
C PRO A 76 6.23 -23.22 -9.17
N SER A 77 6.05 -23.47 -10.47
CA SER A 77 6.70 -22.75 -11.57
C SER A 77 6.05 -21.41 -11.95
N GLY A 78 4.85 -21.08 -11.45
CA GLY A 78 4.16 -19.82 -11.78
C GLY A 78 4.59 -18.60 -10.94
N LEU A 79 5.14 -18.83 -9.75
CA LEU A 79 5.24 -17.79 -8.71
C LEU A 79 6.26 -16.69 -8.96
N CYS A 80 7.19 -16.82 -9.91
CA CYS A 80 8.27 -15.84 -10.10
C CYS A 80 8.70 -15.75 -11.57
N ALA A 81 7.75 -15.75 -12.51
CA ALA A 81 8.08 -15.84 -13.94
C ALA A 81 8.99 -14.69 -14.41
N TYR A 82 8.78 -13.48 -13.89
CA TYR A 82 9.57 -12.29 -14.21
C TYR A 82 10.99 -12.39 -13.64
N GLU A 83 11.10 -12.75 -12.38
CA GLU A 83 12.36 -12.91 -11.68
C GLU A 83 13.17 -14.06 -12.28
N ARG A 84 12.55 -15.21 -12.56
CA ARG A 84 13.21 -16.33 -13.24
C ARG A 84 13.73 -15.94 -14.62
N ARG A 85 12.99 -15.12 -15.36
CA ARG A 85 13.44 -14.60 -16.66
C ARG A 85 14.64 -13.68 -16.51
N ALA A 86 14.67 -12.81 -15.50
CA ALA A 86 15.82 -11.98 -15.18
C ALA A 86 17.04 -12.86 -14.79
N PHE A 87 16.85 -13.82 -13.89
CA PHE A 87 17.91 -14.75 -13.47
C PHE A 87 18.46 -15.59 -14.61
N ALA A 88 17.62 -16.03 -15.55
CA ALA A 88 18.04 -16.75 -16.74
C ALA A 88 18.91 -15.91 -17.69
N LYS A 89 18.83 -14.57 -17.61
CA LYS A 89 19.70 -13.63 -18.35
C LYS A 89 21.01 -13.33 -17.62
N GLY A 90 21.22 -13.88 -16.42
CA GLY A 90 22.42 -13.69 -15.62
C GLY A 90 22.29 -12.64 -14.51
N ASP A 91 21.12 -12.01 -14.36
CA ASP A 91 20.85 -11.13 -13.22
C ASP A 91 20.93 -11.96 -11.92
N ARG A 92 21.52 -11.40 -10.85
CA ARG A 92 21.61 -12.07 -9.55
C ARG A 92 20.66 -11.46 -8.54
N VAL A 93 20.61 -10.13 -8.45
CA VAL A 93 19.70 -9.44 -7.53
C VAL A 93 18.63 -8.72 -8.31
N VAL A 94 17.39 -9.16 -8.09
CA VAL A 94 16.20 -8.61 -8.72
C VAL A 94 15.37 -7.91 -7.64
N VAL A 95 14.96 -6.68 -7.89
CA VAL A 95 14.23 -5.82 -6.95
C VAL A 95 12.82 -5.57 -7.47
N GLY A 96 11.82 -5.76 -6.62
CA GLY A 96 10.46 -5.29 -6.84
C GLY A 96 10.17 -4.05 -6.01
N VAL A 97 9.44 -3.11 -6.58
CA VAL A 97 9.14 -1.81 -5.94
C VAL A 97 7.67 -1.48 -6.11
N ASP A 98 7.01 -1.08 -5.03
CA ASP A 98 5.61 -0.64 -5.02
C ASP A 98 5.37 0.42 -3.94
N GLU A 99 4.24 1.12 -4.03
CA GLU A 99 3.79 2.12 -3.06
C GLU A 99 2.42 1.85 -2.43
N ALA A 100 2.21 2.44 -1.26
CA ALA A 100 0.90 2.57 -0.64
C ALA A 100 0.64 4.04 -0.27
N GLY A 101 -0.62 4.46 -0.42
CA GLY A 101 -1.06 5.75 0.13
C GLY A 101 -1.13 6.91 -0.83
N ARG A 102 -1.33 6.70 -2.13
CA ARG A 102 -1.48 7.82 -3.07
C ARG A 102 -2.78 8.60 -2.94
N GLY A 103 -3.90 7.91 -2.73
CA GLY A 103 -5.24 8.52 -2.67
C GLY A 103 -5.67 9.21 -1.36
N PRO A 104 -5.19 8.80 -0.17
CA PRO A 104 -5.60 9.41 1.11
C PRO A 104 -5.37 10.92 1.20
N LEU A 105 -6.22 11.59 1.99
CA LEU A 105 -6.10 13.02 2.30
C LEU A 105 -5.07 13.30 3.41
N CYS A 106 -4.70 12.29 4.19
CA CYS A 106 -3.83 12.40 5.35
C CYS A 106 -2.78 11.29 5.39
N GLY A 107 -1.59 11.65 5.87
CA GLY A 107 -0.41 10.80 6.04
C GLY A 107 0.45 10.69 4.77
N PRO A 108 1.55 9.91 4.87
CA PRO A 108 2.56 9.81 3.82
C PRO A 108 2.11 8.92 2.66
N VAL A 109 2.86 9.02 1.56
CA VAL A 109 3.03 7.90 0.62
C VAL A 109 4.24 7.09 1.11
N VAL A 110 4.06 5.77 1.19
CA VAL A 110 5.10 4.85 1.63
C VAL A 110 5.46 3.96 0.45
N ALA A 111 6.72 3.93 0.07
CA ALA A 111 7.22 3.00 -0.93
C ALA A 111 8.08 1.93 -0.26
N ALA A 112 8.09 0.73 -0.81
CA ALA A 112 8.95 -0.35 -0.37
C ALA A 112 9.70 -0.94 -1.56
N ALA A 113 10.90 -1.46 -1.29
CA ALA A 113 11.69 -2.21 -2.24
C ALA A 113 12.07 -3.56 -1.62
N VAL A 114 11.85 -4.64 -2.36
CA VAL A 114 12.17 -6.02 -1.95
C VAL A 114 13.13 -6.63 -2.96
N ALA A 115 14.37 -6.87 -2.53
CA ALA A 115 15.39 -7.59 -3.30
C ALA A 115 15.29 -9.09 -3.07
N VAL A 116 15.47 -9.84 -4.15
CA VAL A 116 15.59 -11.29 -4.19
C VAL A 116 16.97 -11.64 -4.74
N ASP A 117 17.79 -12.36 -3.96
CA ASP A 117 19.05 -12.94 -4.45
C ASP A 117 18.78 -14.32 -5.06
N ALA A 118 19.12 -14.49 -6.35
CA ALA A 118 18.95 -15.73 -7.11
C ALA A 118 19.53 -16.96 -6.38
N LYS A 119 20.66 -16.80 -5.67
CA LYS A 119 21.31 -17.90 -4.93
C LYS A 119 20.52 -18.33 -3.71
N GLN A 120 19.78 -17.40 -3.11
CA GLN A 120 19.02 -17.63 -1.89
C GLN A 120 17.53 -17.86 -2.16
N LEU A 121 17.05 -17.66 -3.39
CA LEU A 121 15.65 -17.88 -3.76
C LEU A 121 15.12 -19.26 -3.34
N PRO A 122 15.84 -20.40 -3.53
CA PRO A 122 15.36 -21.69 -3.04
C PRO A 122 15.13 -21.72 -1.52
N ALA A 123 16.03 -21.09 -0.74
CA ALA A 123 15.90 -20.99 0.71
C ALA A 123 14.77 -20.05 1.13
N ALA A 124 14.59 -18.93 0.42
CA ALA A 124 13.48 -18.01 0.62
C ALA A 124 12.13 -18.70 0.38
N LEU A 125 11.99 -19.41 -0.74
CA LEU A 125 10.77 -20.15 -1.09
C LEU A 125 10.49 -21.28 -0.11
N ALA A 126 11.52 -22.03 0.30
CA ALA A 126 11.37 -23.07 1.32
C ALA A 126 10.97 -22.50 2.68
N TYR A 127 11.54 -21.36 3.07
CA TYR A 127 11.15 -20.66 4.30
C TYR A 127 9.71 -20.19 4.25
N LEU A 128 9.28 -19.58 3.14
CA LEU A 128 7.93 -19.05 2.95
C LEU A 128 6.89 -20.15 2.77
N GLY A 129 7.24 -21.30 2.19
CA GLY A 129 6.27 -22.38 1.94
C GLY A 129 5.06 -21.87 1.16
N ASP A 130 3.86 -22.19 1.63
CA ASP A 130 2.59 -21.75 1.03
C ASP A 130 2.43 -20.21 1.00
N ASP A 131 3.13 -19.49 1.87
CA ASP A 131 3.10 -18.02 1.88
C ASP A 131 3.69 -17.42 0.61
N ALA A 132 4.61 -18.14 -0.06
CA ALA A 132 5.12 -17.69 -1.35
C ALA A 132 3.97 -17.50 -2.35
N VAL A 133 2.97 -18.39 -2.33
CA VAL A 133 1.76 -18.33 -3.17
C VAL A 133 0.83 -17.22 -2.70
N ARG A 134 0.66 -17.06 -1.39
CA ARG A 134 -0.23 -16.03 -0.80
C ARG A 134 0.21 -14.61 -1.11
N ILE A 135 1.52 -14.38 -1.29
CA ILE A 135 2.07 -13.07 -1.66
C ILE A 135 1.51 -12.59 -3.01
N ASP A 136 1.30 -13.49 -3.96
CA ASP A 136 0.82 -13.18 -5.31
C ASP A 136 -0.66 -12.70 -5.35
N ASP A 137 -1.47 -13.02 -4.32
CA ASP A 137 -2.89 -12.62 -4.20
C ASP A 137 -3.13 -11.61 -3.06
N SER A 138 -2.15 -10.74 -2.80
CA SER A 138 -2.10 -9.84 -1.63
C SER A 138 -3.31 -8.90 -1.48
N LYS A 139 -4.03 -8.62 -2.58
CA LYS A 139 -5.25 -7.79 -2.61
C LYS A 139 -6.45 -8.44 -1.92
N LYS A 140 -6.47 -9.77 -1.79
CA LYS A 140 -7.55 -10.50 -1.09
C LYS A 140 -7.25 -10.78 0.38
N LEU A 141 -6.05 -10.40 0.84
CA LEU A 141 -5.66 -10.62 2.22
C LEU A 141 -6.32 -9.61 3.16
N ASN A 142 -6.85 -10.12 4.27
CA ASN A 142 -7.24 -9.28 5.39
C ASN A 142 -5.99 -8.68 6.08
N GLU A 143 -6.21 -7.72 6.99
CA GLU A 143 -5.12 -7.00 7.67
C GLU A 143 -4.22 -7.94 8.47
N GLN A 144 -4.79 -8.90 9.21
CA GLN A 144 -4.03 -9.85 10.02
C GLN A 144 -3.11 -10.73 9.16
N ASN A 145 -3.63 -11.33 8.10
CA ASN A 145 -2.86 -12.16 7.17
C ASN A 145 -1.74 -11.35 6.51
N ARG A 146 -1.98 -10.06 6.22
CA ARG A 146 -0.97 -9.19 5.63
C ARG A 146 0.15 -8.86 6.62
N GLU A 147 -0.18 -8.63 7.90
CA GLU A 147 0.81 -8.45 8.97
C GLU A 147 1.66 -9.70 9.16
N GLU A 148 1.06 -10.89 9.16
CA GLU A 148 1.80 -12.16 9.23
C GLU A 148 2.75 -12.33 8.04
N LEU A 149 2.27 -12.08 6.81
CA LEU A 149 3.13 -12.14 5.62
C LEU A 149 4.25 -11.10 5.64
N TYR A 150 3.99 -9.89 6.14
CA TYR A 150 5.03 -8.89 6.32
C TYR A 150 6.18 -9.44 7.17
N GLU A 151 5.88 -10.04 8.33
CA GLU A 151 6.91 -10.58 9.22
C GLU A 151 7.68 -11.73 8.56
N ARG A 152 6.98 -12.55 7.77
CA ARG A 152 7.56 -13.64 7.00
C ARG A 152 8.50 -13.13 5.90
N ILE A 153 8.09 -12.12 5.12
CA ILE A 153 8.90 -11.50 4.07
C ILE A 153 10.17 -10.88 4.65
N VAL A 154 10.04 -10.09 5.73
CA VAL A 154 11.17 -9.38 6.35
C VAL A 154 12.16 -10.35 7.00
N SER A 155 11.70 -11.53 7.43
CA SER A 155 12.53 -12.56 8.08
C SER A 155 13.09 -13.61 7.11
N ALA A 156 12.59 -13.66 5.87
CA ALA A 156 12.96 -14.70 4.92
C ALA A 156 14.44 -14.56 4.50
N PRO A 157 15.22 -15.66 4.53
CA PRO A 157 16.60 -15.62 4.09
C PRO A 157 16.67 -15.27 2.60
N GLY A 158 17.57 -14.35 2.24
CA GLY A 158 17.74 -13.94 0.84
C GLY A 158 16.73 -12.92 0.32
N LEU A 159 15.75 -12.53 1.14
CA LEU A 159 14.95 -11.34 0.89
C LEU A 159 15.52 -10.17 1.67
N TYR A 160 15.62 -9.02 0.99
CA TYR A 160 16.06 -7.79 1.62
C TYR A 160 15.03 -6.71 1.39
N VAL A 161 14.68 -5.97 2.44
CA VAL A 161 13.57 -5.03 2.41
C VAL A 161 14.04 -3.65 2.84
N ALA A 162 13.70 -2.64 2.04
CA ALA A 162 13.84 -1.24 2.38
C ALA A 162 12.51 -0.49 2.21
N ARG A 163 12.39 0.65 2.87
CA ARG A 163 11.17 1.46 2.95
C ARG A 163 11.53 2.92 2.81
N SER A 164 10.67 3.71 2.20
CA SER A 164 10.76 5.16 2.14
C SER A 164 9.40 5.77 2.47
N PHE A 165 9.41 6.83 3.27
CA PHE A 165 8.23 7.58 3.65
C PHE A 165 8.38 9.00 3.11
N VAL A 166 7.41 9.43 2.29
CA VAL A 166 7.36 10.81 1.80
C VAL A 166 6.16 11.48 2.44
N ASP A 167 6.45 12.47 3.29
CA ASP A 167 5.46 13.15 4.13
C ASP A 167 4.48 14.04 3.33
N ALA A 168 3.39 14.41 3.98
CA ALA A 168 2.33 15.23 3.37
C ALA A 168 2.85 16.58 2.87
N LYS A 169 3.78 17.20 3.60
CA LYS A 169 4.41 18.47 3.22
C LYS A 169 5.17 18.33 1.89
N THR A 170 6.02 17.32 1.76
CA THR A 170 6.74 17.04 0.53
C THR A 170 5.77 16.73 -0.60
N ILE A 171 4.70 15.94 -0.35
CA ILE A 171 3.66 15.67 -1.34
C ILE A 171 3.03 16.97 -1.86
N ASP A 172 2.74 17.92 -0.97
CA ASP A 172 2.18 19.22 -1.35
C ASP A 172 3.17 20.06 -2.17
N GLU A 173 4.47 19.99 -1.88
CA GLU A 173 5.53 20.72 -2.58
C GLU A 173 5.79 20.19 -3.99
N ILE A 174 5.89 18.86 -4.15
CA ILE A 174 6.34 18.25 -5.41
C ILE A 174 5.24 17.51 -6.17
N ASN A 175 4.00 17.52 -5.68
CA ASN A 175 2.85 16.72 -6.15
C ASN A 175 2.96 15.20 -5.89
N ILE A 176 1.81 14.53 -5.91
CA ILE A 176 1.71 13.10 -5.55
C ILE A 176 2.45 12.16 -6.50
N LEU A 177 2.52 12.49 -7.80
CA LEU A 177 3.23 11.64 -8.76
C LEU A 177 4.73 11.68 -8.48
N GLN A 178 5.32 12.87 -8.33
CA GLN A 178 6.75 12.98 -8.05
C GLN A 178 7.09 12.49 -6.65
N ALA A 179 6.23 12.70 -5.66
CA ALA A 179 6.40 12.13 -4.32
C ALA A 179 6.42 10.60 -4.34
N THR A 180 5.55 9.98 -5.16
CA THR A 180 5.55 8.52 -5.35
C THR A 180 6.87 8.05 -5.98
N LEU A 181 7.27 8.68 -7.11
CA LEU A 181 8.50 8.31 -7.81
C LEU A 181 9.75 8.51 -6.94
N ARG A 182 9.80 9.61 -6.18
CA ARG A 182 10.85 9.85 -5.19
C ARG A 182 10.87 8.77 -4.11
N GLY A 183 9.70 8.41 -3.56
CA GLY A 183 9.59 7.34 -2.57
C GLY A 183 10.14 6.01 -3.08
N MET A 184 9.73 5.60 -4.29
CA MET A 184 10.23 4.39 -4.95
C MET A 184 11.75 4.41 -5.14
N ARG A 185 12.28 5.52 -5.66
CA ARG A 185 13.73 5.72 -5.82
C ARG A 185 14.47 5.65 -4.49
N ASP A 186 13.95 6.30 -3.46
CA ASP A 186 14.55 6.31 -2.12
C ASP A 186 14.53 4.92 -1.49
N ALA A 187 13.46 4.14 -1.66
CA ALA A 187 13.41 2.77 -1.17
C ALA A 187 14.49 1.90 -1.82
N VAL A 188 14.69 1.99 -3.14
CA VAL A 188 15.76 1.27 -3.85
C VAL A 188 17.14 1.77 -3.39
N LYS A 189 17.32 3.08 -3.23
CA LYS A 189 18.58 3.67 -2.76
C LYS A 189 18.97 3.17 -1.37
N GLU A 190 18.02 3.11 -0.45
CA GLU A 190 18.26 2.58 0.90
C GLU A 190 18.55 1.08 0.87
N LEU A 191 17.86 0.31 0.02
CA LEU A 191 18.15 -1.11 -0.19
C LEU A 191 19.59 -1.35 -0.65
N SER A 192 20.05 -0.56 -1.63
CA SER A 192 21.41 -0.64 -2.19
C SER A 192 22.51 -0.23 -1.21
N LYS A 193 22.19 0.51 -0.14
CA LYS A 193 23.16 0.91 0.90
C LYS A 193 23.20 -0.06 2.08
N ALA A 194 22.05 -0.61 2.47
CA ALA A 194 21.86 -1.18 3.80
C ALA A 194 22.41 -2.61 3.98
N ARG A 195 22.75 -3.32 2.90
CA ARG A 195 23.07 -4.76 2.97
C ARG A 195 24.33 -5.08 2.18
N ALA A 196 25.38 -5.55 2.83
CA ALA A 196 26.64 -5.93 2.18
C ALA A 196 26.44 -6.99 1.06
N GLU A 197 25.38 -7.79 1.19
CA GLU A 197 24.98 -8.82 0.25
C GLU A 197 24.40 -8.25 -1.06
N VAL A 198 23.76 -7.07 -0.98
CA VAL A 198 23.09 -6.35 -2.10
C VAL A 198 23.84 -5.08 -2.52
N GLN A 199 24.82 -4.65 -1.72
CA GLN A 199 25.52 -3.38 -1.91
C GLN A 199 26.22 -3.32 -3.28
N GLY A 200 25.76 -2.37 -4.11
CA GLY A 200 26.26 -2.17 -5.48
C GLY A 200 25.95 -3.30 -6.47
N LYS A 201 24.97 -4.17 -6.16
CA LYS A 201 24.69 -5.41 -6.91
C LYS A 201 23.24 -5.51 -7.36
N VAL A 202 22.52 -4.41 -7.54
CA VAL A 202 21.16 -4.44 -8.11
C VAL A 202 21.28 -4.59 -9.61
N ASP A 203 20.87 -5.74 -10.14
CA ASP A 203 20.98 -6.04 -11.57
C ASP A 203 19.68 -5.71 -12.31
N HIS A 204 18.53 -5.88 -11.63
CA HIS A 204 17.22 -5.63 -12.22
C HIS A 204 16.27 -4.98 -11.23
N VAL A 205 15.50 -3.98 -11.67
CA VAL A 205 14.43 -3.35 -10.90
C VAL A 205 13.12 -3.40 -11.69
N PHE A 206 12.12 -4.07 -11.12
CA PHE A 206 10.73 -4.00 -11.55
C PHE A 206 9.98 -3.01 -10.66
N ILE A 207 9.34 -2.00 -11.26
CA ILE A 207 8.58 -0.96 -10.56
C ILE A 207 7.10 -1.08 -10.90
N ASP A 208 6.19 -1.07 -9.91
CA ASP A 208 4.76 -1.02 -10.21
C ASP A 208 4.36 0.27 -10.93
N GLY A 209 3.48 0.13 -11.92
CA GLY A 209 2.91 1.24 -12.67
C GLY A 209 3.54 1.44 -14.06
N ASN A 210 3.47 2.68 -14.55
CA ASN A 210 3.82 3.04 -15.93
C ASN A 210 4.91 4.11 -16.03
N LYS A 211 5.59 4.40 -14.92
CA LYS A 211 6.63 5.43 -14.83
C LYS A 211 7.82 4.89 -14.06
N ILE A 212 9.00 5.29 -14.50
CA ILE A 212 10.27 5.02 -13.85
C ILE A 212 10.80 6.37 -13.35
N PRO A 213 11.31 6.47 -12.11
CA PRO A 213 12.00 7.68 -11.66
C PRO A 213 13.20 7.97 -12.58
N SER A 214 13.30 9.19 -13.10
CA SER A 214 14.31 9.55 -14.12
C SER A 214 15.74 9.39 -13.62
N ASP A 215 15.96 9.56 -12.32
CA ASP A 215 17.24 9.41 -11.62
C ASP A 215 17.50 7.98 -11.12
N MET A 216 16.61 7.00 -11.38
CA MET A 216 16.80 5.62 -10.95
C MET A 216 18.10 4.98 -11.50
N PRO A 217 18.50 5.16 -12.78
CA PRO A 217 19.75 4.58 -13.29
C PRO A 217 21.00 5.06 -12.53
N GLU A 218 21.00 6.26 -11.97
CA GLU A 218 22.10 6.78 -11.14
C GLU A 218 22.17 6.08 -9.77
N VAL A 219 21.03 5.58 -9.28
CA VAL A 219 20.94 4.88 -7.99
C VAL A 219 21.42 3.44 -8.09
N VAL A 220 21.05 2.73 -9.16
CA VAL A 220 21.36 1.30 -9.34
C VAL A 220 22.59 1.04 -10.20
N GLY A 221 23.04 2.04 -10.95
CA GLY A 221 24.21 1.98 -11.82
C GLY A 221 23.85 1.63 -13.27
N PRO A 222 24.76 1.94 -14.21
CA PRO A 222 24.47 1.93 -15.65
C PRO A 222 24.25 0.54 -16.26
N LYS A 223 24.57 -0.53 -15.54
CA LYS A 223 24.38 -1.91 -15.99
C LYS A 223 23.04 -2.52 -15.56
N ALA A 224 22.37 -1.89 -14.60
CA ALA A 224 21.11 -2.39 -14.09
C ALA A 224 19.99 -2.16 -15.10
N VAL A 225 19.13 -3.15 -15.27
CA VAL A 225 17.90 -3.03 -16.05
C VAL A 225 16.80 -2.46 -15.15
N VAL A 226 16.09 -1.44 -15.62
CA VAL A 226 14.96 -0.85 -14.90
C VAL A 226 13.75 -0.86 -15.81
N GLU A 227 12.66 -1.50 -15.38
CA GLU A 227 11.41 -1.54 -16.13
C GLU A 227 10.20 -1.31 -15.21
N SER A 228 9.19 -0.61 -15.74
CA SER A 228 7.90 -0.45 -15.06
C SER A 228 6.90 -1.47 -15.56
N VAL A 229 6.12 -2.05 -14.65
CA VAL A 229 5.11 -3.07 -14.95
C VAL A 229 3.75 -2.59 -14.44
N VAL A 230 2.81 -2.35 -15.36
CA VAL A 230 1.44 -1.93 -15.00
C VAL A 230 0.70 -3.08 -14.31
N GLY A 231 0.27 -2.87 -13.07
CA GLY A 231 -0.33 -3.91 -12.23
C GLY A 231 0.69 -5.02 -11.94
N GLY A 232 1.93 -4.61 -11.70
CA GLY A 232 3.06 -5.47 -11.38
C GLY A 232 2.83 -6.24 -10.08
N ASP A 233 2.09 -5.70 -9.14
CA ASP A 233 1.73 -6.36 -7.88
C ASP A 233 0.88 -7.63 -8.03
N GLY A 234 0.31 -7.88 -9.21
CA GLY A 234 -0.37 -9.14 -9.57
C GLY A 234 0.32 -9.91 -10.70
N LYS A 235 1.59 -9.61 -11.01
CA LYS A 235 2.35 -10.21 -12.12
C LYS A 235 3.80 -10.55 -11.75
N VAL A 236 4.39 -9.75 -10.86
CA VAL A 236 5.79 -9.79 -10.44
C VAL A 236 5.78 -9.97 -8.94
N TRP A 237 6.37 -11.07 -8.50
CA TRP A 237 6.28 -11.52 -7.12
C TRP A 237 7.02 -10.62 -6.15
N CYS A 238 8.20 -10.11 -6.54
CA CYS A 238 8.92 -9.16 -5.71
C CYS A 238 8.20 -7.80 -5.61
N ILE A 239 7.41 -7.40 -6.62
CA ILE A 239 6.52 -6.23 -6.52
C ILE A 239 5.38 -6.55 -5.54
N ALA A 240 4.76 -7.73 -5.64
CA ALA A 240 3.71 -8.14 -4.72
C ALA A 240 4.20 -8.20 -3.24
N ALA A 241 5.44 -8.64 -3.02
CA ALA A 241 6.07 -8.58 -1.70
C ALA A 241 6.28 -7.12 -1.23
N ALA A 242 6.72 -6.22 -2.13
CA ALA A 242 6.87 -4.81 -1.83
C ALA A 242 5.52 -4.14 -1.51
N SER A 243 4.44 -4.50 -2.21
CA SER A 243 3.09 -3.96 -1.96
C SER A 243 2.61 -4.27 -0.54
N ILE A 244 2.83 -5.51 -0.08
CA ILE A 244 2.54 -5.95 1.29
C ILE A 244 3.33 -5.09 2.29
N VAL A 245 4.63 -4.93 2.06
CA VAL A 245 5.50 -4.14 2.94
C VAL A 245 5.02 -2.68 3.01
N ALA A 246 4.83 -2.03 1.86
CA ALA A 246 4.40 -0.64 1.80
C ALA A 246 3.04 -0.44 2.50
N LYS A 247 2.10 -1.37 2.28
CA LYS A 247 0.75 -1.32 2.88
C LYS A 247 0.78 -1.47 4.40
N VAL A 248 1.50 -2.47 4.91
CA VAL A 248 1.59 -2.71 6.37
C VAL A 248 2.29 -1.56 7.07
N GLU A 249 3.40 -1.06 6.53
CA GLU A 249 4.13 0.08 7.08
C GLU A 249 3.27 1.34 7.13
N ARG A 250 2.54 1.62 6.04
CA ARG A 250 1.63 2.76 6.01
C ARG A 250 0.51 2.60 7.02
N ASP A 251 -0.10 1.42 7.11
CA ASP A 251 -1.23 1.21 8.03
C ASP A 251 -0.77 1.26 9.51
N ARG A 252 0.43 0.77 9.83
CA ARG A 252 1.10 0.98 11.12
C ARG A 252 1.31 2.47 11.40
N TYR A 253 1.83 3.23 10.44
CA TYR A 253 1.99 4.69 10.57
C TYR A 253 0.66 5.39 10.88
N MET A 254 -0.42 5.04 10.16
CA MET A 254 -1.73 5.67 10.37
C MET A 254 -2.35 5.33 11.74
N ARG A 255 -2.05 4.15 12.31
CA ARG A 255 -2.46 3.81 13.70
C ARG A 255 -1.70 4.66 14.72
N VAL A 256 -0.38 4.81 14.57
CA VAL A 256 0.40 5.73 15.43
C VAL A 256 -0.13 7.17 15.32
N LEU A 257 -0.52 7.60 14.12
CA LEU A 257 -1.09 8.93 13.93
C LEU A 257 -2.48 9.07 14.56
N HIS A 258 -3.28 8.01 14.57
CA HIS A 258 -4.55 7.96 15.29
C HIS A 258 -4.37 8.13 16.79
N ASP A 259 -3.39 7.48 17.40
CA ASP A 259 -3.12 7.61 18.83
C ASP A 259 -2.79 9.08 19.20
N LYS A 260 -2.13 9.81 18.28
CA LYS A 260 -1.81 11.24 18.45
C LYS A 260 -3.00 12.16 18.17
N HIS A 261 -3.86 11.79 17.23
CA HIS A 261 -5.02 12.60 16.81
C HIS A 261 -6.29 11.74 16.74
N PRO A 262 -6.82 11.29 17.90
CA PRO A 262 -7.90 10.30 17.96
C PRO A 262 -9.19 10.79 17.31
N VAL A 263 -9.45 12.11 17.35
CA VAL A 263 -10.67 12.74 16.79
C VAL A 263 -10.87 12.47 15.29
N TYR A 264 -9.79 12.17 14.54
CA TYR A 264 -9.88 11.90 13.10
C TYR A 264 -10.07 10.42 12.76
N ASN A 265 -10.05 9.49 13.73
CA ASN A 265 -10.18 8.04 13.51
C ASN A 265 -9.28 7.45 12.39
N LEU A 266 -8.06 7.98 12.25
CA LEU A 266 -7.14 7.65 11.16
C LEU A 266 -6.73 6.16 11.14
N GLY A 267 -6.82 5.46 12.26
CA GLY A 267 -6.50 4.05 12.38
C GLY A 267 -7.48 3.15 11.65
N THR A 268 -8.72 3.62 11.41
CA THR A 268 -9.75 2.85 10.70
C THR A 268 -9.67 3.08 9.20
N HIS A 269 -9.91 4.31 8.74
CA HIS A 269 -9.97 4.64 7.32
C HIS A 269 -8.62 5.07 6.73
N LYS A 270 -7.52 4.96 7.48
CA LYS A 270 -6.13 5.12 6.98
C LYS A 270 -5.89 6.44 6.22
N GLY A 271 -6.59 7.50 6.62
CA GLY A 271 -6.50 8.83 6.01
C GLY A 271 -7.34 9.07 4.75
N TYR A 272 -8.10 8.09 4.25
CA TYR A 272 -9.03 8.31 3.13
C TYR A 272 -10.16 9.28 3.51
N GLY A 273 -10.65 10.06 2.55
CA GLY A 273 -11.69 11.08 2.72
C GLY A 273 -13.09 10.50 2.93
N THR A 274 -13.28 9.67 3.95
CA THR A 274 -14.59 9.15 4.33
C THR A 274 -15.46 10.26 4.91
N ALA A 275 -16.78 10.06 4.95
CA ALA A 275 -17.70 11.02 5.57
C ALA A 275 -17.32 11.31 7.04
N GLN A 276 -16.83 10.30 7.78
CA GLN A 276 -16.32 10.48 9.14
C GLN A 276 -15.09 11.40 9.16
N HIS A 277 -14.12 11.13 8.29
CA HIS A 277 -12.89 11.91 8.23
C HIS A 277 -13.17 13.38 7.86
N MET A 278 -14.03 13.60 6.86
CA MET A 278 -14.40 14.94 6.44
C MET A 278 -15.10 15.73 7.53
N ARG A 279 -16.00 15.11 8.31
CA ARG A 279 -16.61 15.77 9.48
C ARG A 279 -15.55 16.20 10.50
N ALA A 280 -14.62 15.30 10.84
CA ALA A 280 -13.55 15.62 11.78
C ALA A 280 -12.66 16.78 11.28
N ILE A 281 -12.32 16.81 9.98
CA ILE A 281 -11.57 17.93 9.39
C ILE A 281 -12.39 19.23 9.44
N HIS A 282 -13.69 19.19 9.17
CA HIS A 282 -14.55 20.37 9.28
C HIS A 282 -14.64 20.90 10.70
N GLU A 283 -14.77 20.02 11.70
CA GLU A 283 -14.96 20.37 13.11
C GLU A 283 -13.67 20.78 13.83
N HIS A 284 -12.53 20.17 13.48
CA HIS A 284 -11.25 20.35 14.18
C HIS A 284 -10.15 21.00 13.32
N GLY A 285 -10.40 21.19 12.02
CA GLY A 285 -9.40 21.64 11.04
C GLY A 285 -8.40 20.54 10.63
N PRO A 286 -7.57 20.78 9.60
CA PRO A 286 -6.53 19.86 9.18
C PRO A 286 -5.28 20.00 10.05
N ILE A 287 -4.72 18.87 10.48
CA ILE A 287 -3.36 18.76 11.04
C ILE A 287 -2.27 18.77 9.97
N ASP A 288 -1.00 18.84 10.37
CA ASP A 288 0.18 18.88 9.49
C ASP A 288 0.31 17.67 8.55
N GLU A 289 -0.25 16.51 8.94
CA GLU A 289 -0.26 15.32 8.10
C GLU A 289 -1.33 15.33 7.01
N HIS A 290 -2.21 16.34 6.96
CA HIS A 290 -3.15 16.50 5.85
C HIS A 290 -2.48 17.14 4.63
N ARG A 291 -2.74 16.57 3.46
CA ARG A 291 -2.24 17.06 2.17
C ARG A 291 -3.08 18.24 1.72
N ARG A 292 -2.57 19.45 1.93
CA ARG A 292 -3.27 20.71 1.64
C ARG A 292 -3.46 20.94 0.14
N SER A 293 -2.67 20.28 -0.69
CA SER A 293 -2.82 20.33 -2.15
C SER A 293 -3.96 19.46 -2.69
N PHE A 294 -4.53 18.56 -1.89
CA PHE A 294 -5.59 17.64 -2.32
C PHE A 294 -6.98 18.26 -2.13
N ALA A 295 -7.84 18.15 -3.13
CA ALA A 295 -9.28 18.37 -2.91
C ALA A 295 -9.81 17.27 -1.96
N PRO A 296 -10.70 17.59 -1.00
CA PRO A 296 -11.40 18.87 -0.80
C PRO A 296 -10.71 19.83 0.20
N ILE A 297 -9.49 19.54 0.66
CA ILE A 297 -8.77 20.38 1.64
C ILE A 297 -8.22 21.65 0.97
N LYS A 298 -7.83 21.53 -0.30
CA LYS A 298 -7.28 22.62 -1.11
C LYS A 298 -8.19 23.84 -1.13
N GLY A 299 -7.62 25.00 -0.80
CA GLY A 299 -8.32 26.29 -0.90
C GLY A 299 -9.31 26.58 0.22
N VAL A 300 -9.39 25.75 1.26
CA VAL A 300 -10.25 26.03 2.42
C VAL A 300 -9.50 26.94 3.40
N GLU A 301 -9.87 28.22 3.39
CA GLU A 301 -9.23 29.27 4.20
C GLU A 301 -9.63 29.26 5.68
N LYS A 302 -10.84 28.76 5.99
CA LYS A 302 -11.39 28.73 7.35
C LYS A 302 -11.96 27.37 7.66
N TRP A 303 -11.33 26.69 8.60
CA TRP A 303 -11.87 25.52 9.27
C TRP A 303 -12.55 25.96 10.56
N ALA A 304 -13.55 25.23 11.04
CA ALA A 304 -14.17 25.58 12.32
C ALA A 304 -13.09 25.49 13.41
N ARG A 305 -12.61 26.65 13.87
CA ARG A 305 -11.79 26.76 15.07
C ARG A 305 -12.78 26.95 16.22
N LYS A 306 -12.90 25.96 17.09
CA LYS A 306 -13.48 26.15 18.43
C LYS A 306 -12.34 26.25 19.42
#